data_AF-A0A7X5N4T4-F1
#
_entry.id   AF-A0A7X5N4T4-F1
#
_cell.length_a   1.000
_cell.length_b   1.000
_cell.length_c   1.000
_cell.angle_alpha   90.00
_cell.angle_beta   90.00
_cell.angle_gamma   90.00
#
_symmetry.space_group_name_H-M   'P 1'
#
loop_
_entity.id
_entity.type
_entity.pdbx_description
1 polymer ?
#
loop_
_entity_poly.entity_id
_entity_poly.type
_entity_poly.pdbx_seq_one_letter_code
_entity_poly.pdbx_strand_id
1 'polypeptide(L)' 'RAPIASMPGVERLSLDELLREAEAALELGIPVIDLFPVIDPAGKSLDAAEAWNPDGLAQRAVRALKARFPELGVMTDVAL' A
#
# COMPACT_ATOMS: atom_id res chain seq x y z
N ARG A 1 7.69 -7.46 6.77
CA ARG A 1 7.95 -6.12 7.37
C ARG A 1 9.40 -5.75 7.16
N ALA A 2 9.71 -4.47 6.95
CA ALA A 2 11.08 -3.98 6.85
C ALA A 2 11.19 -2.56 7.46
N PRO A 3 12.00 -2.34 8.50
CA PRO A 3 12.08 -1.05 9.18
C PRO A 3 12.68 0.05 8.30
N ILE A 4 12.32 1.31 8.59
CA ILE A 4 12.86 2.50 7.93
C ILE A 4 13.75 3.25 8.93
N ALA A 5 15.07 3.25 8.69
CA ALA A 5 16.04 3.79 9.64
C ALA A 5 15.82 5.28 9.99
N SER A 6 15.39 6.10 9.02
CA SER A 6 15.11 7.53 9.21
C SER A 6 13.73 7.80 9.82
N MET A 7 12.88 6.78 10.00
CA MET A 7 11.54 6.89 10.57
C MET A 7 11.35 5.82 11.66
N PRO A 8 11.91 6.04 12.87
CA PRO A 8 11.79 5.09 13.96
C PRO A 8 10.33 4.74 14.27
N GLY A 9 10.02 3.45 14.36
CA GLY A 9 8.66 2.94 14.56
C GLY A 9 7.84 2.74 13.28
N VAL A 10 8.40 3.05 12.09
CA VAL A 10 7.73 2.86 10.80
C VAL A 10 8.38 1.72 10.02
N GLU A 11 7.53 0.89 9.40
CA GLU A 11 7.94 -0.27 8.62
C GLU A 11 7.27 -0.28 7.25
N ARG A 12 7.97 -0.81 6.25
CA ARG A 12 7.36 -1.26 4.99
C ARG A 12 6.67 -2.59 5.23
N LEU A 13 5.46 -2.73 4.74
CA LEU A 13 4.63 -3.91 4.92
C LEU A 13 4.53 -4.69 3.61
N SER A 14 4.52 -6.02 3.71
CA SER A 14 4.01 -6.86 2.62
C SER A 14 2.49 -6.74 2.56
N LEU A 15 1.87 -7.25 1.49
CA LEU A 15 0.42 -7.21 1.35
C LEU A 15 -0.31 -7.90 2.51
N ASP A 16 0.15 -9.08 2.94
CA ASP A 16 -0.47 -9.80 4.05
C ASP A 16 -0.37 -9.05 5.39
N GLU A 17 0.74 -8.35 5.63
CA GLU A 17 0.92 -7.54 6.83
C GLU A 17 0.09 -6.26 6.78
N LEU A 18 -0.05 -5.63 5.60
CA LEU A 18 -0.93 -4.50 5.38
C LEU A 18 -2.39 -4.84 5.72
N LEU A 19 -2.86 -6.03 5.36
CA LEU A 19 -4.22 -6.46 5.69
C LEU A 19 -4.45 -6.62 7.20
N ARG A 20 -3.42 -7.03 7.95
CA ARG A 20 -3.47 -7.11 9.42
C ARG A 20 -3.53 -5.73 10.06
N GLU A 21 -2.71 -4.80 9.56
CA GLU A 21 -2.72 -3.40 10.05
C GLU A 21 -4.02 -2.69 9.69
N ALA A 22 -4.61 -2.99 8.54
CA ALA A 22 -5.92 -2.45 8.14
C ALA A 22 -7.05 -2.90 9.07
N GLU A 23 -7.02 -4.16 9.52
CA GLU A 23 -7.97 -4.68 10.51
C GLU A 23 -7.84 -3.93 11.84
N ALA A 24 -6.62 -3.79 12.36
CA ALA A 24 -6.34 -3.03 13.58
C ALA A 24 -6.72 -1.55 13.44
N ALA A 25 -6.48 -0.94 12.28
CA ALA A 25 -6.85 0.46 12.02
C ALA A 25 -8.36 0.67 12.13
N LEU A 26 -9.17 -0.24 11.56
CA LEU A 26 -10.63 -0.18 11.65
C LEU A 26 -11.13 -0.42 13.08
N GLU A 27 -10.55 -1.36 13.83
CA GLU A 27 -10.86 -1.57 15.25
C GLU A 27 -10.63 -0.30 16.10
N LEU A 28 -9.63 0.50 15.73
CA LEU A 28 -9.31 1.78 16.34
C LEU A 28 -10.14 2.96 15.78
N GLY A 29 -11.01 2.72 14.80
CA GLY A 29 -11.86 3.74 14.17
C GLY A 29 -11.13 4.63 13.16
N ILE A 30 -9.96 4.23 12.65
CA ILE A 30 -9.23 4.95 11.60
C ILE A 30 -9.95 4.72 10.26
N PRO A 31 -10.44 5.77 9.59
CA PRO A 31 -11.37 5.59 8.46
C PRO A 31 -10.68 5.38 7.12
N VAL A 32 -9.39 5.74 6.97
CA VAL A 32 -8.68 5.79 5.68
C VAL A 32 -7.22 5.37 5.85
N ILE A 33 -6.70 4.61 4.89
CA ILE A 33 -5.26 4.35 4.70
C ILE A 33 -4.79 4.99 3.40
N ASP A 34 -3.63 5.65 3.45
CA ASP A 34 -2.92 6.18 2.28
C ASP A 34 -1.78 5.25 1.85
N LEU A 35 -1.71 4.91 0.56
CA LEU A 35 -0.80 3.90 0.03
C LEU A 35 0.36 4.51 -0.75
N PHE A 36 1.58 4.20 -0.30
CA PHE A 36 2.83 4.49 -1.03
C PHE A 36 3.55 3.19 -1.39
N PRO A 37 3.48 2.73 -2.66
CA PRO A 37 4.10 1.47 -3.06
C PRO A 37 5.63 1.60 -3.12
N VAL A 38 6.34 0.59 -2.63
CA VAL A 38 7.79 0.47 -2.80
C VAL A 38 8.06 -0.42 -4.01
N ILE A 39 8.26 0.20 -5.17
CA ILE A 39 8.49 -0.49 -6.44
C ILE A 39 9.93 -1.03 -6.50
N ASP A 40 10.06 -2.32 -6.85
CA ASP A 40 11.36 -2.95 -7.11
C ASP A 40 12.11 -2.19 -8.22
N PRO A 41 13.43 -1.96 -8.11
CA PRO A 41 14.20 -1.30 -9.16
C PRO A 41 14.00 -1.89 -10.56
N ALA A 42 13.77 -3.20 -10.68
CA ALA A 42 13.52 -3.87 -11.96
C ALA A 42 12.19 -3.49 -12.61
N GLY A 43 11.23 -2.96 -11.84
CA GLY A 43 9.96 -2.41 -12.33
C GLY A 43 10.04 -0.95 -12.78
N LYS A 44 11.19 -0.28 -12.60
CA LYS A 44 11.35 1.13 -13.00
C LYS A 44 11.73 1.24 -14.47
N SER A 45 11.08 2.17 -15.17
CA SER A 45 11.31 2.47 -16.59
C SER A 45 11.26 3.97 -16.84
N LEU A 46 11.79 4.42 -17.99
CA LEU A 46 11.80 5.85 -18.35
C LEU A 46 10.40 6.43 -18.58
N ASP A 47 9.46 5.59 -19.00
CA ASP A 47 8.06 5.95 -19.18
C ASP A 47 7.22 5.74 -17.90
N ALA A 48 7.80 5.17 -16.84
CA ALA A 48 7.11 4.83 -15.59
C ALA A 48 5.89 3.90 -15.78
N ALA A 49 5.95 2.96 -16.72
CA ALA A 49 4.84 2.07 -17.05
C ALA A 49 4.25 1.28 -15.86
N GLU A 50 5.05 1.01 -14.83
CA GLU A 50 4.59 0.32 -13.62
C GLU A 50 3.55 1.15 -12.83
N ALA A 51 3.52 2.48 -12.97
CA ALA A 51 2.57 3.35 -12.29
C ALA A 51 1.10 3.06 -12.69
N TRP A 52 0.86 2.60 -13.93
CA TRP A 52 -0.46 2.22 -14.44
C TRP A 52 -0.61 0.73 -14.74
N ASN A 53 0.33 -0.10 -14.31
CA ASN A 53 0.23 -1.55 -14.44
C ASN A 53 -1.01 -2.04 -13.66
N PRO A 54 -2.01 -2.68 -14.31
CA PRO A 54 -3.20 -3.16 -13.61
C PRO A 54 -2.87 -4.20 -12.54
N ASP A 55 -1.74 -4.89 -12.66
CA ASP A 55 -1.21 -5.87 -11.71
C ASP A 55 -0.06 -5.33 -10.83
N GLY A 56 0.15 -4.01 -10.87
CA GLY A 56 1.13 -3.32 -10.03
C GLY A 56 0.85 -3.43 -8.54
N LEU A 57 1.84 -3.08 -7.73
CA LEU A 57 1.78 -3.26 -6.27
C LEU A 57 0.63 -2.46 -5.63
N ALA A 58 0.46 -1.18 -5.99
CA ALA A 58 -0.61 -0.34 -5.46
C ALA A 58 -1.99 -0.86 -5.86
N GLN A 59 -2.17 -1.24 -7.13
CA GLN A 59 -3.43 -1.73 -7.68
C GLN A 59 -3.86 -3.04 -7.01
N ARG A 60 -2.92 -3.97 -6.79
CA ARG A 60 -3.18 -5.21 -6.03
C ARG A 60 -3.52 -4.92 -4.57
N ALA A 61 -2.82 -3.97 -3.93
CA ALA A 61 -3.10 -3.58 -2.55
C ALA A 61 -4.50 -2.99 -2.39
N VAL A 62 -4.91 -2.08 -3.28
CA VAL A 62 -6.27 -1.51 -3.31
C VAL A 62 -7.31 -2.63 -3.46
N ARG A 63 -7.14 -3.54 -4.43
CA ARG A 63 -8.09 -4.65 -4.62
C ARG A 63 -8.22 -5.53 -3.38
N ALA A 64 -7.09 -5.90 -2.77
CA ALA A 64 -7.09 -6.74 -1.57
C ALA A 64 -7.75 -6.05 -0.37
N LEU A 65 -7.43 -4.77 -0.13
CA LEU A 65 -8.03 -3.98 0.94
C LEU A 65 -9.53 -3.82 0.73
N LYS A 66 -9.98 -3.46 -0.47
CA LYS A 66 -11.41 -3.28 -0.75
C LYS A 66 -12.20 -4.58 -0.76
N ALA A 67 -11.57 -5.71 -1.09
CA ALA A 67 -12.20 -7.03 -1.02
C ALA A 67 -12.42 -7.47 0.44
N ARG A 68 -11.46 -7.20 1.32
CA ARG A 68 -11.53 -7.62 2.74
C ARG A 68 -12.25 -6.60 3.64
N PHE A 69 -12.09 -5.31 3.35
CA PHE A 69 -12.61 -4.18 4.12
C PHE A 69 -13.31 -3.16 3.21
N PRO A 70 -14.53 -3.47 2.71
CA PRO A 70 -15.27 -2.61 1.80
C PRO A 70 -15.57 -1.20 2.34
N GLU A 71 -15.59 -1.02 3.66
CA GLU A 71 -15.82 0.24 4.37
C GLU A 71 -14.57 1.11 4.52
N LEU A 72 -13.38 0.51 4.51
CA LEU A 72 -12.12 1.25 4.67
C LEU A 72 -11.89 2.20 3.49
N GLY A 73 -11.68 3.48 3.77
CA GLY A 73 -11.20 4.42 2.77
C GLY A 73 -9.79 4.05 2.32
N VAL A 74 -9.55 4.06 1.01
CA VAL A 74 -8.22 3.83 0.45
C VAL A 74 -7.87 5.03 -0.41
N MET A 75 -6.83 5.76 0.00
CA MET A 75 -6.23 6.84 -0.75
C MET A 75 -4.96 6.31 -1.43
N THR A 76 -4.72 6.74 -2.68
CA THR A 76 -3.59 6.28 -3.48
C THR A 76 -2.76 7.47 -3.91
N ASP A 77 -1.45 7.35 -3.80
CA ASP A 77 -0.51 8.28 -4.42
C ASP A 77 -0.51 8.13 -5.95
N VAL A 78 -0.71 9.24 -6.67
CA VAL A 78 -0.70 9.29 -8.14
C VAL A 78 0.50 10.12 -8.57
N ALA A 79 1.62 9.43 -8.79
CA ALA A 79 2.92 10.00 -9.15
C ALA A 79 3.74 9.00 -9.99
N LEU A 80 4.91 9.42 -10.49
CA LEU A 80 5.83 8.62 -11.31
C LEU A 80 7.15 8.33 -10.56
#